data_AF-A0A1B6IDQ6-F1
#
_entry.id   AF-A0A1B6IDQ6-F1
#
_cell.length_a   1.000
_cell.length_b   1.000
_cell.length_c   1.000
_cell.angle_alpha   90.00
_cell.angle_beta   90.00
_cell.angle_gamma   90.00
#
_symmetry.space_group_name_H-M   'P 1'
#
loop_
_entity.id
_entity.type
_entity.pdbx_description
1 polymer ?
#
loop_
_entity_poly.entity_id
_entity_poly.type
_entity_poly.pdbx_seq_one_letter_code
_entity_poly.pdbx_strand_id
1 'polypeptide(L)'
;DTDRTHMTAQLFLAALFPPKDHLVWNNNIFWHPIPVFTTYLDHWEVCVNASQCPRFYGSQNRSVETFRKKFKSDIDFLMKHIGNISEEYNEDFSSMKFVLYYLWEQLHAAESQDLPIP
;
A
#
# COMPACT_ATOMS: atom_id res chain seq x y z
N ASP A 1 5.94 -5.20 8.93
CA ASP A 1 7.19 -4.43 8.96
C ASP A 1 7.70 -4.28 7.53
N THR A 2 7.93 -3.06 7.05
CA THR A 2 8.47 -2.81 5.70
C THR A 2 9.53 -1.72 5.75
N ASP A 3 10.58 -1.86 4.95
CA ASP A 3 11.70 -0.89 4.92
C ASP A 3 11.21 0.54 4.66
N ARG A 4 10.23 0.68 3.76
CA ARG A 4 9.62 1.98 3.42
C ARG A 4 9.08 2.71 4.64
N THR A 5 8.36 2.04 5.54
CA THR A 5 7.77 2.72 6.71
C THR A 5 8.82 3.09 7.74
N HIS A 6 9.82 2.24 7.94
CA HIS A 6 10.97 2.54 8.80
C HIS A 6 11.79 3.73 8.30
N MET A 7 12.16 3.72 7.02
CA MET A 7 12.94 4.81 6.41
C MET A 7 12.16 6.13 6.46
N THR A 8 10.85 6.08 6.19
CA THR A 8 9.99 7.27 6.27
C THR A 8 9.94 7.82 7.70
N ALA A 9 9.77 6.94 8.70
CA ALA A 9 9.76 7.36 10.11
C ALA A 9 11.09 7.97 10.54
N GLN A 10 12.21 7.36 10.16
CA GLN A 10 13.56 7.88 10.46
C GLN A 10 13.81 9.23 9.78
N LEU A 11 13.41 9.39 8.51
CA LEU A 11 13.54 10.65 7.79
C LEU A 11 12.69 11.76 8.42
N PHE A 12 11.45 11.42 8.79
CA PHE A 12 10.57 12.35 9.50
C PHE A 12 11.16 12.80 10.84
N LEU A 13 11.70 11.86 11.62
CA LEU A 13 12.34 12.14 12.92
C LEU A 13 13.60 12.99 12.78
N ALA A 14 14.39 12.78 11.72
CA ALA A 14 15.57 13.61 11.42
C ALA A 14 15.19 15.09 11.18
N ALA A 15 14.04 15.35 10.54
CA ALA A 15 13.54 16.70 10.34
C ALA A 15 12.87 17.29 11.59
N LEU A 16 12.15 16.46 12.36
CA LEU A 16 11.41 16.90 13.54
C LEU A 16 12.32 17.22 14.73
N PHE A 17 13.42 16.47 14.88
CA PHE A 17 14.36 16.59 15.99
C PHE A 17 15.80 16.81 15.49
N PRO A 18 16.10 17.99 14.91
CA PRO A 18 17.49 18.32 14.58
C PRO A 18 18.31 18.46 15.88
N PRO A 19 19.53 17.91 15.95
CA PRO A 19 20.37 18.02 17.14
C PRO A 19 20.73 19.48 17.43
N LYS A 20 20.71 19.86 18.71
CA LYS A 20 21.08 21.20 19.19
C LYS A 20 21.99 21.10 20.41
N ASP A 21 22.86 22.10 20.56
CA ASP A 21 23.76 22.25 21.70
C ASP A 21 24.53 20.95 21.99
N HIS A 22 24.35 20.39 23.18
CA HIS A 22 24.99 19.17 23.66
C HIS A 22 24.54 17.89 22.95
N LEU A 23 23.47 17.92 22.16
CA LEU A 23 23.01 16.77 21.35
C LEU A 23 23.75 16.68 20.00
N VAL A 24 24.53 17.70 19.63
CA VAL A 24 25.37 17.66 18.42
C VAL A 24 26.62 16.83 18.72
N TRP A 25 26.60 15.57 18.31
CA TRP A 25 27.74 14.67 18.44
C TRP A 25 28.77 14.83 17.31
N ASN A 26 28.37 15.41 16.17
CA ASN A 26 29.20 15.60 14.98
C ASN A 26 28.89 16.94 14.30
N ASN A 27 29.93 17.76 14.09
CA ASN A 27 29.78 19.10 13.50
C ASN A 27 29.52 19.10 11.98
N ASN A 28 29.74 17.98 11.30
CA ASN A 28 29.50 17.83 9.86
C ASN A 28 28.18 17.09 9.56
N ILE A 29 27.57 16.45 10.54
CA ILE A 29 26.35 15.64 10.38
C ILE A 29 25.33 16.07 11.44
N PHE A 30 24.36 16.89 11.04
CA PHE A 30 23.28 17.37 11.90
C PHE A 30 22.13 16.35 12.01
N TRP A 31 22.47 15.13 12.38
CA TRP A 31 21.53 14.03 12.62
C TRP A 31 21.94 13.30 13.90
N HIS A 32 20.96 12.80 14.64
CA HIS A 32 21.21 11.89 15.76
C HIS A 32 20.27 10.69 15.67
N PRO A 33 20.70 9.50 16.14
CA PRO A 33 19.86 8.33 16.13
C PRO A 33 18.65 8.54 17.05
N ILE A 34 17.47 8.25 16.53
CA ILE A 34 16.23 8.11 17.30
C ILE A 34 15.70 6.70 17.02
N PRO A 35 15.53 5.85 18.04
CA PRO A 35 15.06 4.49 17.83
C PRO A 35 13.62 4.48 17.31
N VAL A 36 13.37 3.66 16.29
CA VAL A 36 12.05 3.37 15.75
C VAL A 36 11.78 1.89 16.00
N PHE A 37 10.69 1.60 16.69
CA PHE A 37 10.29 0.23 17.01
C PHE A 37 9.03 -0.15 16.24
N THR A 38 8.99 -1.37 15.76
CA THR A 38 7.76 -1.95 15.23
C THR A 38 6.88 -2.50 16.33
N THR A 39 5.59 -2.55 16.04
CA THR A 39 4.57 -3.05 16.94
C THR A 39 3.54 -3.79 16.10
N TYR A 40 2.97 -4.86 16.66
CA TYR A 40 1.89 -5.65 16.05
C TYR A 40 0.49 -5.13 16.43
N LEU A 41 0.41 -3.98 17.13
CA LEU A 41 -0.85 -3.42 17.64
C LEU A 41 -1.70 -2.76 16.55
N ASP A 42 -1.17 -2.55 15.36
CA ASP A 42 -1.92 -1.98 14.24
C ASP A 42 -2.90 -2.99 13.60
N HIS A 43 -2.77 -4.28 13.94
CA HIS A 43 -3.62 -5.38 13.44
C HIS A 43 -3.79 -5.36 11.91
N TRP A 44 -2.77 -4.91 11.18
CA TRP A 44 -2.82 -4.73 9.72
C TRP A 44 -3.17 -6.04 8.98
N GLU A 45 -2.83 -7.19 9.57
CA GLU A 45 -3.14 -8.52 9.06
C GLU A 45 -4.65 -8.74 8.85
N VAL A 46 -5.50 -8.10 9.66
CA VAL A 46 -6.97 -8.17 9.49
C VAL A 46 -7.41 -7.52 8.18
N CYS A 47 -6.69 -6.51 7.68
CA CYS A 47 -6.97 -5.87 6.40
C CYS A 47 -6.66 -6.79 5.22
N VAL A 48 -5.63 -7.63 5.35
CA VAL A 48 -5.21 -8.59 4.32
C VAL A 48 -6.05 -9.87 4.39
N ASN A 49 -6.25 -10.40 5.59
CA ASN A 49 -7.04 -11.60 5.83
C ASN A 49 -8.30 -11.25 6.62
N ALA A 50 -9.29 -10.71 5.90
CA ALA A 50 -10.55 -10.27 6.49
C ALA A 50 -11.28 -11.36 7.28
N SER A 51 -11.05 -12.65 6.95
CA SER A 51 -11.64 -13.79 7.64
C SER A 51 -11.29 -13.88 9.13
N GLN A 52 -10.17 -13.28 9.56
CA GLN A 52 -9.76 -13.19 10.96
C GLN A 52 -10.74 -12.37 11.82
N CYS A 53 -11.57 -11.51 11.20
CA CYS A 53 -12.57 -10.71 11.87
C CYS A 53 -13.95 -10.89 11.21
N PRO A 54 -14.85 -11.72 11.78
CA PRO A 54 -16.14 -12.04 11.15
C PRO A 54 -17.01 -10.81 10.82
N ARG A 55 -16.97 -9.78 11.68
CA ARG A 55 -17.69 -8.52 11.46
C ARG A 55 -17.13 -7.73 10.28
N PHE A 56 -15.81 -7.67 10.16
CA PHE A 56 -15.14 -7.01 9.06
C PHE A 56 -15.37 -7.79 7.76
N TYR A 57 -15.18 -9.11 7.78
CA TYR A 57 -15.44 -9.99 6.64
C TYR A 57 -16.84 -9.79 6.05
N GLY A 58 -17.88 -9.85 6.89
CA GLY A 58 -19.26 -9.63 6.43
C GLY A 58 -19.50 -8.24 5.83
N SER A 59 -18.84 -7.21 6.37
CA SER A 59 -18.96 -5.84 5.86
C SER A 59 -18.18 -5.64 4.56
N GLN A 60 -16.98 -6.21 4.47
CA GLN A 60 -16.16 -6.18 3.28
C GLN A 60 -16.87 -6.89 2.12
N ASN A 61 -17.41 -8.09 2.33
CA ASN A 61 -18.14 -8.84 1.28
C ASN A 61 -19.34 -8.05 0.75
N ARG A 62 -20.13 -7.39 1.61
CA ARG A 62 -21.23 -6.53 1.16
C ARG A 62 -20.75 -5.35 0.31
N SER A 63 -19.66 -4.70 0.72
CA SER A 63 -19.06 -3.59 -0.03
C SER A 63 -18.52 -4.04 -1.39
N VAL A 64 -17.79 -5.16 -1.40
CA VAL A 64 -17.18 -5.78 -2.58
C VAL A 64 -18.25 -6.19 -3.59
N GLU A 65 -19.34 -6.80 -3.13
CA GLU A 65 -20.48 -7.19 -3.99
C GLU A 65 -21.19 -5.96 -4.59
N THR A 66 -21.34 -4.90 -3.81
CA THR A 66 -21.92 -3.64 -4.30
C THR A 66 -21.05 -3.00 -5.37
N PHE A 67 -19.73 -2.97 -5.15
CA PHE A 67 -18.75 -2.49 -6.11
C PHE A 67 -18.78 -3.30 -7.41
N ARG A 68 -18.78 -4.65 -7.30
CA ARG A 68 -18.87 -5.56 -8.44
C ARG A 68 -20.09 -5.27 -9.31
N LYS A 69 -21.26 -5.10 -8.70
CA LYS A 69 -22.50 -4.81 -9.44
C LYS A 69 -22.46 -3.46 -10.12
N LYS A 70 -21.93 -2.45 -9.44
CA LYS A 70 -21.90 -1.07 -9.95
C LYS A 70 -20.93 -0.89 -11.13
N PHE A 71 -19.76 -1.53 -11.07
CA PHE A 71 -18.67 -1.31 -12.04
C PHE A 71 -18.42 -2.52 -12.95
N LYS A 72 -19.40 -3.41 -13.08
CA LYS A 72 -19.25 -4.66 -13.85
C LYS A 72 -18.69 -4.41 -15.27
N SER A 73 -19.28 -3.47 -16.01
CA SER A 73 -18.86 -3.19 -17.40
C SER A 73 -17.43 -2.68 -17.49
N ASP A 74 -17.02 -1.80 -16.57
CA ASP A 74 -15.70 -1.19 -16.57
C ASP A 74 -14.63 -2.22 -16.20
N ILE A 75 -14.95 -3.06 -15.22
CA ILE A 75 -14.12 -4.19 -14.81
C ILE A 75 -13.98 -5.17 -15.97
N ASP A 76 -15.08 -5.57 -16.63
CA ASP A 76 -15.04 -6.48 -17.78
C ASP A 76 -14.21 -5.88 -18.93
N PHE A 77 -14.33 -4.57 -19.17
CA PHE A 77 -13.51 -3.84 -20.14
C PHE A 77 -12.02 -3.90 -19.77
N LEU A 78 -11.66 -3.54 -18.54
CA LEU A 78 -10.27 -3.55 -18.08
C LEU A 78 -9.68 -4.96 -18.15
N MET A 79 -10.40 -5.98 -17.66
CA MET A 79 -9.93 -7.36 -17.69
C MET A 79 -9.68 -7.87 -19.11
N LYS A 80 -10.52 -7.47 -20.08
CA LYS A 80 -10.30 -7.81 -21.50
C LYS A 80 -9.00 -7.22 -22.07
N HIS A 81 -8.63 -6.01 -21.65
CA HIS A 81 -7.43 -5.33 -22.16
C HIS A 81 -6.16 -5.71 -21.38
N ILE A 82 -6.30 -6.02 -20.10
CA ILE A 82 -5.21 -6.54 -19.25
C ILE A 82 -4.92 -8.01 -19.56
N GLY A 83 -5.91 -8.77 -20.05
CA GLY A 83 -5.83 -10.21 -20.32
C GLY A 83 -4.76 -10.68 -21.31
N ASN A 84 -4.07 -9.77 -22.02
CA ASN A 84 -2.87 -10.10 -22.79
C ASN A 84 -1.56 -10.06 -21.95
N ILE A 85 -1.60 -9.56 -20.72
CA ILE A 85 -0.44 -9.40 -19.81
C ILE A 85 -0.37 -10.55 -18.79
N SER A 86 -1.42 -11.37 -18.65
CA SER A 86 -1.43 -12.44 -17.64
C SER A 86 -2.35 -13.61 -18.00
N GLU A 87 -1.78 -14.70 -18.48
CA GLU A 87 -2.47 -15.99 -18.71
C GLU A 87 -2.86 -16.71 -17.39
N GLU A 88 -2.62 -16.10 -16.22
CA GLU A 88 -2.64 -16.83 -14.93
C GLU A 88 -3.68 -16.35 -13.90
N TYR A 89 -4.65 -15.50 -14.24
CA TYR A 89 -5.66 -15.06 -13.27
C TYR A 89 -7.00 -15.77 -13.43
N ASN A 90 -7.19 -16.79 -12.59
CA ASN A 90 -8.47 -17.46 -12.36
C ASN A 90 -9.58 -16.46 -11.96
N GLU A 91 -10.81 -16.79 -12.37
CA GLU A 91 -12.08 -16.04 -12.30
C GLU A 91 -12.55 -15.56 -10.91
N ASP A 92 -11.71 -15.62 -9.86
CA ASP A 92 -12.05 -15.17 -8.52
C ASP A 92 -12.00 -13.64 -8.39
N PHE A 93 -13.06 -13.05 -7.83
CA PHE A 93 -13.18 -11.62 -7.64
C PHE A 93 -12.20 -11.08 -6.58
N SER A 94 -11.80 -11.93 -5.63
CA SER A 94 -10.76 -11.57 -4.67
C SER A 94 -9.44 -11.27 -5.39
N SER A 95 -9.03 -12.15 -6.29
CA SER A 95 -7.85 -11.98 -7.15
C SER A 95 -7.97 -10.75 -8.06
N MET A 96 -9.16 -10.52 -8.63
CA MET A 96 -9.44 -9.36 -9.49
C MET A 96 -9.27 -8.02 -8.77
N LYS A 97 -9.68 -7.91 -7.49
CA LYS A 97 -9.48 -6.70 -6.69
C LYS A 97 -7.99 -6.36 -6.57
N PHE A 98 -7.15 -7.36 -6.34
CA PHE A 98 -5.71 -7.15 -6.26
C PHE A 98 -5.14 -6.72 -7.61
N VAL A 99 -5.55 -7.35 -8.72
CA VAL A 99 -5.10 -6.95 -10.07
C VAL A 99 -5.42 -5.49 -10.37
N LEU A 100 -6.64 -5.04 -10.09
CA LEU A 100 -7.04 -3.64 -10.29
C LEU A 100 -6.24 -2.68 -9.41
N TYR A 101 -6.01 -3.06 -8.14
CA TYR A 101 -5.21 -2.28 -7.21
C TYR A 101 -3.75 -2.16 -7.69
N TYR A 102 -3.12 -3.28 -8.08
CA TYR A 102 -1.75 -3.28 -8.58
C TYR A 102 -1.61 -2.52 -9.88
N LEU A 103 -2.54 -2.67 -10.83
CA LEU A 103 -2.51 -1.91 -12.06
C LEU A 103 -2.55 -0.41 -11.76
N TRP A 104 -3.49 0.01 -10.91
CA TRP A 104 -3.60 1.42 -10.53
C TRP A 104 -2.32 1.93 -9.85
N GLU A 105 -1.79 1.18 -8.88
CA GLU A 105 -0.53 1.53 -8.20
C GLU A 105 0.63 1.70 -9.18
N GLN A 106 0.78 0.79 -10.15
CA GLN A 106 1.87 0.85 -11.14
C GLN A 106 1.74 2.06 -12.06
N LEU A 107 0.54 2.30 -12.60
CA LEU A 107 0.29 3.44 -13.49
C LEU A 107 0.48 4.76 -12.74
N HIS A 108 -0.03 4.85 -11.50
CA HIS A 108 0.09 6.04 -10.69
C HIS A 108 1.53 6.31 -10.25
N ALA A 109 2.28 5.28 -9.88
CA ALA A 109 3.69 5.40 -9.55
C ALA A 109 4.50 5.88 -10.77
N ALA A 110 4.26 5.31 -11.95
CA ALA A 110 4.91 5.73 -13.19
C ALA A 110 4.61 7.20 -13.52
N GLU A 111 3.34 7.59 -13.47
CA GLU A 111 2.89 8.96 -13.68
C GLU A 111 3.56 9.93 -12.69
N SER A 112 3.63 9.57 -11.40
CA SER A 112 4.23 10.42 -10.35
C SER A 112 5.73 10.68 -10.54
N GLN A 113 6.39 9.88 -11.37
CA GLN A 113 7.82 9.95 -11.68
C GLN A 113 8.07 10.40 -13.13
N ASP A 114 7.05 10.92 -13.81
CA ASP A 114 7.10 11.33 -15.22
C ASP A 114 7.60 10.22 -16.17
N LEU A 115 7.29 8.96 -15.85
CA LEU A 115 7.62 7.80 -16.68
C LEU A 115 6.56 7.58 -17.76
N PRO A 116 6.95 7.04 -18.93
CA PRO A 116 6.00 6.73 -19.99
C PRO A 116 5.01 5.65 -19.53
N ILE A 117 3.73 5.92 -19.71
CA ILE A 117 2.62 5.03 -19.40
C ILE A 117 2.28 4.21 -20.67
N PRO A 118 1.93 2.92 -20.57
CA PRO A 118 1.48 2.11 -21.70
C PRO A 118 0.24 2.65 -22.42
#